data_AF-A0A7C3BVN3-F1
#
_entry.id   AF-A0A7C3BVN3-F1
#
_cell.length_a   1.000
_cell.length_b   1.000
_cell.length_c   1.000
_cell.angle_alpha   90.00
_cell.angle_beta   90.00
_cell.angle_gamma   90.00
#
_symmetry.space_group_name_H-M   'P 1'
#
loop_
_entity.id
_entity.type
_entity.pdbx_description
1 polymer ?
#
loop_
_entity_poly.entity_id
_entity_poly.type
_entity_poly.pdbx_seq_one_letter_code
_entity_poly.pdbx_strand_id
1 'polypeptide(L)'
;MKQNNPSFDPEILIQLTRMRMTFGRYKDRVLCDLPEPYLVWFHRKGYPSGKIGILLESLYEIRINGLDYLLTPFKEKAGNSNHTNTSDDKSG
;
A
#
# COMPACT_ATOMS: atom_id res chain seq x y z
N MET A 1 -12.02 22.24 21.78
CA MET A 1 -11.54 22.15 20.39
C MET A 1 -10.59 20.97 20.30
N LYS A 2 -10.94 19.89 19.59
CA LYS A 2 -9.98 18.79 19.36
C LYS A 2 -8.96 19.31 18.36
N GLN A 3 -7.70 19.39 18.78
CA GLN A 3 -6.57 19.64 17.89
C GLN A 3 -6.62 18.53 16.82
N ASN A 4 -7.00 18.87 15.59
CA ASN A 4 -6.83 18.00 14.44
C ASN A 4 -5.35 18.03 14.07
N ASN A 5 -4.53 17.38 14.90
CA ASN A 5 -3.21 16.98 14.48
C ASN A 5 -3.42 16.09 13.23
N PRO A 6 -2.76 16.32 12.08
CA PRO A 6 -2.73 15.34 11.01
C PRO A 6 -1.97 14.14 11.55
N SER A 7 -2.67 13.32 12.34
CA SER A 7 -2.13 12.08 12.88
C SER A 7 -1.92 11.20 11.66
N PHE A 8 -0.66 10.93 11.34
CA PHE A 8 -0.31 9.82 10.46
C PHE A 8 -1.03 8.58 11.01
N ASP A 9 -2.10 8.16 10.33
CA ASP A 9 -2.80 6.94 10.66
C ASP A 9 -2.01 5.79 10.03
N PRO A 10 -1.39 4.90 10.82
CA PRO A 10 -0.65 3.75 10.28
C PRO A 10 -1.50 2.89 9.34
N GLU A 11 -2.83 2.95 9.47
CA GLU A 11 -3.78 2.28 8.59
C GLU A 11 -3.66 2.74 7.12
N ILE A 12 -3.19 3.96 6.85
CA ILE A 12 -2.92 4.42 5.47
C ILE A 12 -1.90 3.50 4.79
N LEU A 13 -0.81 3.13 5.47
CA LEU A 13 0.22 2.26 4.89
C LEU A 13 -0.35 0.89 4.52
N ILE A 14 -1.19 0.33 5.40
CA ILE A 14 -1.89 -0.94 5.17
C ILE A 14 -2.86 -0.82 3.99
N GLN A 15 -3.62 0.27 3.92
CA GLN A 15 -4.55 0.48 2.82
C GLN A 15 -3.84 0.68 1.48
N LEU A 16 -2.69 1.34 1.47
CA LEU A 16 -1.86 1.48 0.26
C LEU A 16 -1.40 0.14 -0.28
N THR A 17 -1.13 -0.85 0.57
CA THR A 17 -0.68 -2.19 0.13
C THR A 17 -1.81 -3.18 -0.15
N ARG A 18 -3.06 -2.90 0.25
CA ARG A 18 -4.20 -3.82 0.10
C ARG A 18 -5.29 -3.31 -0.83
N MET A 19 -5.52 -2.00 -0.85
CA MET A 19 -6.58 -1.41 -1.66
C MET A 19 -6.22 -1.50 -3.13
N ARG A 20 -7.21 -1.86 -3.95
CA ARG A 20 -7.10 -1.87 -5.40
C ARG A 20 -7.74 -0.61 -5.97
N MET A 21 -7.15 -0.11 -7.04
CA MET A 21 -7.67 0.99 -7.82
C MET A 21 -9.03 0.58 -8.43
N THR A 22 -10.06 1.39 -8.21
CA THR A 22 -11.44 1.04 -8.62
C THR A 22 -11.81 1.54 -10.02
N PHE A 23 -10.95 2.34 -10.66
CA PHE A 23 -11.19 2.95 -11.96
C PHE A 23 -9.90 3.26 -12.72
N GLY A 24 -10.03 3.78 -13.94
CA GLY A 24 -8.92 4.23 -14.76
C GLY A 24 -8.12 3.09 -15.38
N ARG A 25 -6.96 3.44 -15.97
CA ARG A 25 -6.10 2.50 -16.71
C ARG A 25 -5.56 1.36 -15.86
N TYR A 26 -5.38 1.60 -14.57
CA TYR A 26 -4.80 0.64 -13.61
C TYR A 26 -5.86 0.03 -12.69
N LYS A 27 -7.12 -0.05 -13.14
CA LYS A 27 -8.20 -0.71 -12.40
C LYS A 27 -7.76 -2.11 -11.95
N ASP A 28 -8.16 -2.49 -10.76
CA ASP A 28 -7.85 -3.76 -10.08
C ASP A 28 -6.38 -3.93 -9.68
N ARG A 29 -5.51 -2.95 -9.95
CA ARG A 29 -4.14 -2.94 -9.43
C ARG A 29 -4.09 -2.38 -8.00
N VAL A 30 -3.26 -2.99 -7.15
CA VAL A 30 -2.97 -2.48 -5.80
C VAL A 30 -2.34 -1.09 -5.88
N LEU A 31 -2.76 -0.17 -5.01
CA LEU A 31 -2.31 1.22 -5.06
C LEU A 31 -0.79 1.35 -5.01
N CYS A 32 -0.12 0.67 -4.08
CA CYS A 32 1.33 0.75 -3.94
C CYS A 32 2.12 0.29 -5.17
N ASP A 33 1.48 -0.36 -6.14
CA ASP A 33 2.11 -0.81 -7.37
C ASP A 33 1.75 0.05 -8.59
N LEU A 34 1.02 1.15 -8.39
CA LEU A 34 0.78 2.13 -9.44
C LEU A 34 2.11 2.77 -9.87
N PRO A 35 2.31 2.97 -11.18
CA PRO A 35 3.53 3.57 -11.68
C PRO A 35 3.57 5.06 -11.35
N GLU A 36 4.76 5.58 -11.05
CA GLU A 36 4.99 6.96 -10.64
C GLU A 36 4.41 8.01 -11.62
N PRO A 37 4.55 7.88 -12.96
CA PRO A 37 3.92 8.82 -13.89
C PRO A 37 2.40 8.94 -13.74
N TYR A 38 1.73 7.89 -13.27
CA TYR A 38 0.29 7.91 -13.02
C TYR A 38 -0.07 8.71 -11.76
N LEU A 39 0.77 8.62 -10.72
CA LEU A 39 0.64 9.44 -9.51
C LEU A 39 0.94 10.91 -9.80
N VAL A 40 2.01 11.19 -10.56
CA VAL A 40 2.35 12.55 -11.02
C VAL A 40 1.20 13.16 -11.84
N TRP A 41 0.53 12.37 -12.68
CA TRP A 41 -0.63 12.83 -13.43
C TRP A 41 -1.76 13.30 -12.50
N PHE A 42 -2.08 12.53 -11.45
CA PHE A 42 -3.07 12.94 -10.45
C PHE A 42 -2.62 14.18 -9.66
N HIS A 43 -1.36 14.25 -9.26
CA HIS A 43 -0.82 15.43 -8.56
C HIS A 43 -1.00 16.71 -9.40
N ARG A 44 -0.83 16.63 -10.73
CA ARG A 44 -1.00 17.77 -11.66
C ARG A 44 -2.45 18.08 -12.01
N LYS A 45 -3.31 17.07 -12.13
CA LYS A 45 -4.71 17.21 -12.55
C LYS A 45 -5.68 17.44 -11.39
N GLY A 46 -5.31 17.03 -10.19
CA GLY A 46 -6.17 16.91 -9.01
C GLY A 46 -6.53 15.46 -8.70
N TYR A 47 -6.66 15.18 -7.41
CA TYR A 47 -7.04 13.86 -6.91
C TYR A 47 -8.57 13.67 -6.93
N PRO A 48 -9.06 12.43 -7.08
CA PRO A 48 -10.47 12.11 -6.87
C PRO A 48 -10.90 12.46 -5.45
N SER A 49 -12.19 12.76 -5.24
CA SER A 49 -12.69 13.03 -3.89
C SER A 49 -12.75 11.77 -3.02
N GLY A 50 -12.78 11.99 -1.71
CA GLY A 50 -12.93 10.93 -0.72
C GLY A 50 -11.64 10.15 -0.48
N LYS A 51 -11.82 8.94 0.07
CA LYS A 51 -10.72 8.13 0.63
C LYS A 51 -9.65 7.77 -0.40
N ILE A 52 -10.05 7.48 -1.63
CA ILE A 52 -9.11 7.10 -2.70
C ILE A 52 -8.16 8.26 -3.07
N GLY A 53 -8.63 9.50 -3.04
CA GLY A 53 -7.78 10.68 -3.30
C GLY A 53 -6.71 10.86 -2.25
N ILE A 54 -7.11 10.78 -0.98
CA ILE A 54 -6.20 10.86 0.18
C ILE A 54 -5.11 9.79 0.09
N LEU A 55 -5.48 8.56 -0.30
CA LEU A 55 -4.51 7.47 -0.48
C LEU A 55 -3.57 7.72 -1.66
N LEU A 56 -4.08 8.17 -2.81
CA LEU A 56 -3.23 8.48 -3.96
C LEU A 56 -2.25 9.62 -3.69
N GLU A 57 -2.71 10.65 -2.97
CA GLU A 57 -1.88 11.76 -2.51
C GLU A 57 -0.81 11.29 -1.54
N SER A 58 -1.19 10.50 -0.53
CA SER A 58 -0.24 9.91 0.43
C SER A 58 0.81 9.04 -0.26
N LEU A 59 0.40 8.25 -1.26
CA LEU A 59 1.32 7.42 -2.02
C LEU A 59 2.29 8.24 -2.86
N TYR A 60 1.81 9.33 -3.48
CA TYR A 60 2.68 10.26 -4.22
C TYR A 60 3.75 10.87 -3.31
N GLU A 61 3.37 11.34 -2.12
CA GLU A 61 4.31 11.90 -1.14
C GLU A 61 5.34 10.85 -0.67
N ILE A 62 4.90 9.61 -0.42
CA ILE A 62 5.81 8.52 -0.08
C ILE A 62 6.84 8.30 -1.19
N ARG A 63 6.40 8.29 -2.45
CA ARG A 63 7.25 8.03 -3.62
C ARG A 63 8.27 9.15 -3.84
N ILE A 64 7.83 10.40 -3.86
CA ILE A 64 8.70 11.54 -4.19
C ILE A 64 9.78 11.78 -3.11
N ASN A 65 9.50 11.38 -1.87
CA ASN A 65 10.46 11.45 -0.76
C ASN A 65 11.31 10.16 -0.59
N GLY A 66 11.14 9.15 -1.45
CA GLY A 66 11.88 7.89 -1.36
C GLY A 66 11.53 7.04 -0.13
N LEU A 67 10.33 7.19 0.42
CA LEU A 67 9.86 6.51 1.64
C LEU A 67 9.20 5.15 1.38
N ASP A 68 9.43 4.55 0.20
CA ASP A 68 8.85 3.27 -0.21
C ASP A 68 9.08 2.12 0.77
N TYR A 69 10.18 2.18 1.51
CA TYR A 69 10.53 1.20 2.53
C TYR A 69 9.46 1.08 3.63
N LEU A 70 8.66 2.12 3.86
CA LEU A 70 7.53 2.11 4.81
C LEU A 70 6.43 1.12 4.39
N LEU A 71 6.29 0.83 3.09
CA LEU A 71 5.26 -0.06 2.56
C LEU A 71 5.72 -1.53 2.56
N THR A 72 7.03 -1.77 2.48
CA THR A 72 7.64 -3.10 2.44
C THR A 72 7.11 -4.08 3.50
N PRO A 73 7.03 -3.74 4.81
CA PRO A 73 6.56 -4.69 5.82
C PRO A 73 5.08 -5.09 5.65
N PHE A 74 4.29 -4.31 4.92
CA PHE A 74 2.86 -4.56 4.68
C PHE A 74 2.56 -5.17 3.32
N LYS A 75 3.57 -5.30 2.45
CA LYS A 75 3.45 -6.08 1.22
C LYS A 75 3.45 -7.56 1.63
N GLU A 76 2.37 -8.28 1.33
CA GLU A 76 2.33 -9.72 1.55
C GLU A 76 3.56 -10.34 0.86
N LYS A 77 4.42 -10.99 1.64
CA LYS A 77 5.48 -11.82 1.08
C LYS A 77 4.79 -12.94 0.32
N ALA A 78 4.74 -12.84 -1.00
CA ALA A 78 4.45 -13.96 -1.87
C ALA A 78 5.55 -15.02 -1.67
N GLY A 79 5.32 -15.95 -0.73
CA GLY A 79 6.19 -17.10 -0.47
C GLY A 79 6.79 -17.13 0.94
N ASN A 80 6.11 -17.82 1.85
CA ASN A 80 6.77 -18.66 2.86
C ASN A 80 5.84 -19.78 3.31
N SER A 81 5.36 -20.57 2.33
CA SER A 81 5.01 -21.96 2.56
C SER A 81 6.32 -22.76 2.51
N ASN A 82 6.80 -23.22 3.67
CA ASN A 82 7.49 -24.49 3.92
C ASN A 82 8.33 -24.40 5.20
N HIS A 83 7.65 -24.56 6.34
CA HIS A 83 8.26 -25.21 7.50
C HIS A 83 7.24 -26.19 8.05
N THR A 84 7.09 -27.33 7.36
CA THR A 84 6.52 -28.52 7.97
C THR A 84 7.56 -29.05 8.95
N ASN A 85 7.31 -28.82 10.24
CA ASN A 85 7.90 -29.65 11.29
C ASN A 85 7.47 -31.09 11.01
N THR A 86 8.39 -31.91 10.50
CA THR A 86 8.31 -33.35 10.64
C THR A 86 9.28 -33.73 11.74
N SER A 87 8.84 -33.53 12.98
CA SER A 87 9.25 -34.36 14.10
C SER A 87 8.16 -35.40 14.28
N ASP A 88 8.59 -36.63 14.54
CA ASP A 88 7.81 -37.78 14.99
C ASP A 88 7.03 -38.55 13.89
N ASP A 89 7.70 -39.55 13.31
CA ASP A 89 7.20 -40.90 13.55
C ASP A 89 8.35 -41.90 13.78
N LYS A 90 8.22 -42.63 14.87
CA LYS A 90 9.12 -43.70 15.32
C LYS A 90 8.75 -44.99 14.59
N SER A 91 9.75 -45.84 14.36
CA SER A 91 9.70 -47.32 14.46
C SER A 91 10.45 -47.99 13.30
N GLY A 92 11.40 -48.85 13.65
CA GLY A 92 12.20 -49.67 12.75
C GLY A 92 13.51 -50.05 13.42
#